data_AF-A0A953XPD2-F1
#
_entry.id   AF-A0A953XPD2-F1
#
_cell.length_a   1.000
_cell.length_b   1.000
_cell.length_c   1.000
_cell.angle_alpha   90.00
_cell.angle_beta   90.00
_cell.angle_gamma   90.00
#
_symmetry.space_group_name_H-M   'P 1'
#
loop_
_entity.id
_entity.type
_entity.pdbx_description
1 polymer ?
#
loop_
_entity_poly.entity_id
_entity_poly.type
_entity_poly.pdbx_seq_one_letter_code
_entity_poly.pdbx_strand_id
1 'polypeptide(L)'
;MPNQPISINLDRMVDAMLDTRTPHYWDPKRSKIVRGSSELDDDRTRRVLIDTIGKRKFKQLTDGFTKNIDPRDAKLVQEAVKGSFDKFNRLLQKRLDLKQAWIAYAGVELMDAAVDWLSMQGVEEFIATGEIAKFAVEEAEAEEEEEDDELDVDDDEEEEPEEEEEEEVEEEEEEEDEEEEDEDEDEDDEEEEDSVEEGEDDE
;
A
#
# COMPACT_ATOMS: atom_id res chain seq x y z
N MET A 1 -7.50 32.63 6.77
CA MET A 1 -7.57 31.72 7.94
C MET A 1 -6.27 30.94 7.93
N PRO A 2 -5.59 30.71 9.07
CA PRO A 2 -4.51 29.73 9.05
C PRO A 2 -5.12 28.41 8.57
N ASN A 3 -4.55 27.85 7.50
CA ASN A 3 -4.99 26.56 6.96
C ASN A 3 -4.73 25.53 8.06
N GLN A 4 -5.76 25.17 8.80
CA GLN A 4 -5.64 24.13 9.81
C GLN A 4 -5.35 22.83 9.05
N PRO A 5 -4.28 22.09 9.41
CA PRO A 5 -3.93 20.87 8.71
C PRO A 5 -5.10 19.88 8.79
N ILE A 6 -5.37 19.23 7.67
CA ILE A 6 -6.47 18.27 7.57
C ILE A 6 -6.13 17.02 8.39
N SER A 7 -7.11 16.45 9.08
CA SER A 7 -6.90 15.19 9.81
C SER A 7 -7.28 14.02 8.90
N ILE A 8 -6.36 13.06 8.75
CA ILE A 8 -6.55 11.88 7.90
C ILE A 8 -6.38 10.63 8.75
N ASN A 9 -7.28 9.67 8.59
CA ASN A 9 -7.18 8.38 9.25
C ASN A 9 -6.49 7.37 8.32
N LEU A 10 -5.26 6.99 8.66
CA LEU A 10 -4.44 6.10 7.84
C LEU A 10 -4.96 4.65 7.85
N ASP A 11 -5.60 4.18 8.92
CA ASP A 11 -6.23 2.86 8.94
C ASP A 11 -7.31 2.74 7.87
N ARG A 12 -8.08 3.82 7.65
CA ARG A 12 -9.10 3.88 6.59
C ARG A 12 -8.49 3.92 5.20
N MET A 13 -7.32 4.55 5.05
CA MET A 13 -6.58 4.54 3.80
C MET A 13 -6.13 3.13 3.46
N VAL A 14 -5.49 2.45 4.42
CA VAL A 14 -5.00 1.10 4.23
C VAL A 14 -6.14 0.09 4.04
N ASP A 15 -7.25 0.21 4.77
CA ASP A 15 -8.44 -0.61 4.56
C ASP A 15 -8.99 -0.45 3.12
N ALA A 16 -8.93 0.77 2.55
CA ALA A 16 -9.33 1.06 1.17
C ALA A 16 -8.35 0.46 0.14
N MET A 17 -7.05 0.54 0.41
CA MET A 17 -6.00 -0.06 -0.44
C MET A 17 -6.03 -1.60 -0.45
N LEU A 18 -6.69 -2.22 0.54
CA LEU A 18 -6.88 -3.68 0.66
C LEU A 18 -8.25 -4.18 0.17
N ASP A 19 -9.22 -3.30 -0.10
CA ASP A 19 -10.55 -3.65 -0.64
C ASP A 19 -10.53 -3.49 -2.17
N THR A 20 -10.18 -4.57 -2.86
CA THR A 20 -10.14 -4.64 -4.33
C THR A 20 -11.54 -4.77 -4.94
N ARG A 21 -12.54 -5.17 -4.15
CA ARG A 21 -13.91 -5.37 -4.62
C ARG A 21 -14.63 -4.06 -4.87
N THR A 22 -14.37 -3.04 -4.05
CA THR A 22 -15.08 -1.77 -4.14
C THR A 22 -14.11 -0.64 -4.40
N PRO A 23 -14.31 0.17 -5.44
CA PRO A 23 -13.47 1.33 -5.65
C PRO A 23 -13.67 2.32 -4.50
N HIS A 24 -12.55 2.78 -3.96
CA HIS A 24 -12.48 3.80 -2.92
C HIS A 24 -11.90 5.06 -3.51
N TYR A 25 -12.43 6.19 -3.11
CA TYR A 25 -12.01 7.48 -3.62
C TYR A 25 -11.67 8.43 -2.51
N TRP A 26 -10.62 9.20 -2.70
CA TRP A 26 -10.35 10.39 -1.92
C TRP A 26 -11.19 11.56 -2.43
N ASP A 27 -11.89 12.23 -1.51
CA ASP A 27 -12.58 13.50 -1.74
C ASP A 27 -11.73 14.64 -1.15
N PRO A 28 -10.97 15.39 -1.96
CA PRO A 28 -10.08 16.44 -1.46
C PRO A 28 -10.82 17.57 -0.76
N LYS A 29 -12.06 17.89 -1.19
CA LYS A 29 -12.86 18.98 -0.63
C LYS A 29 -13.35 18.65 0.78
N ARG A 30 -13.64 17.37 1.03
CA ARG A 30 -14.12 16.90 2.33
C ARG A 30 -13.00 16.32 3.20
N SER A 31 -11.84 16.03 2.61
CA SER A 31 -10.72 15.30 3.21
C SER A 31 -11.15 13.95 3.76
N LYS A 32 -11.86 13.15 2.94
CA LYS A 32 -12.45 11.86 3.38
C LYS A 32 -12.35 10.82 2.27
N ILE A 33 -12.32 9.57 2.70
CA ILE A 33 -12.47 8.41 1.81
C ILE A 33 -13.96 8.14 1.60
N VAL A 34 -14.34 7.96 0.34
CA VAL A 34 -15.69 7.65 -0.12
C VAL A 34 -15.67 6.31 -0.86
N ARG A 35 -16.57 5.40 -0.48
CA ARG A 35 -16.74 4.09 -1.12
C ARG A 35 -17.80 4.17 -2.21
N GLY A 36 -17.58 3.56 -3.38
CA GLY A 36 -18.60 3.44 -4.42
C GLY A 36 -18.36 4.34 -5.64
N SER A 37 -19.39 5.02 -6.17
CA SER A 37 -19.25 5.76 -7.45
C SER A 37 -18.33 6.98 -7.34
N SER A 38 -17.57 7.24 -8.41
CA SER A 38 -16.79 8.46 -8.62
C SER A 38 -17.67 9.71 -8.76
N GLU A 39 -18.96 9.54 -9.07
CA GLU A 39 -19.88 10.64 -9.33
C GLU A 39 -20.44 11.23 -8.02
N LEU A 40 -20.26 12.54 -7.87
CA LEU A 40 -21.22 13.38 -7.17
C LEU A 40 -22.00 14.13 -8.24
N ASP A 41 -23.32 13.97 -8.19
CA ASP A 41 -24.28 14.95 -8.66
C ASP A 41 -23.82 16.36 -8.24
N ASP A 42 -23.62 17.24 -9.22
CA ASP A 42 -23.43 18.68 -9.06
C ASP A 42 -22.39 19.14 -8.01
N ASP A 43 -21.08 19.12 -8.36
CA ASP A 43 -20.16 20.27 -8.19
C ASP A 43 -18.68 19.87 -8.27
N ARG A 44 -18.06 20.16 -9.42
CA ARG A 44 -16.70 20.71 -9.65
C ARG A 44 -15.45 20.13 -8.94
N THR A 45 -15.53 19.05 -8.18
CA THR A 45 -14.34 18.44 -7.55
C THR A 45 -14.27 16.97 -7.93
N ARG A 46 -13.30 16.62 -8.77
CA ARG A 46 -13.02 15.21 -9.11
C ARG A 46 -12.53 14.50 -7.85
N ARG A 47 -13.19 13.39 -7.53
CA ARG A 47 -12.68 12.41 -6.58
C ARG A 47 -11.55 11.63 -7.23
N VAL A 48 -10.53 11.29 -6.46
CA VAL A 48 -9.37 10.53 -6.95
C VAL A 48 -9.52 9.08 -6.49
N LEU A 49 -9.36 8.13 -7.40
CA LEU A 49 -9.36 6.71 -7.06
C LEU A 49 -8.14 6.38 -6.19
N ILE A 50 -8.36 5.72 -5.06
CA ILE A 50 -7.29 5.21 -4.19
C ILE A 50 -6.78 3.91 -4.79
N ASP A 51 -5.48 3.87 -5.03
CA ASP A 51 -4.83 2.69 -5.59
C ASP A 51 -4.71 1.59 -4.55
N THR A 52 -4.78 0.34 -5.01
CA THR A 52 -4.59 -0.81 -4.13
C THR A 52 -3.10 -1.11 -3.95
N ILE A 53 -2.74 -1.77 -2.85
CA ILE A 53 -1.36 -2.23 -2.64
C ILE A 53 -0.96 -3.15 -3.80
N GLY A 54 0.19 -2.89 -4.42
CA GLY A 54 0.70 -3.69 -5.53
C GLY A 54 0.80 -5.17 -5.18
N LYS A 55 0.39 -6.05 -6.11
CA LYS A 55 0.33 -7.51 -5.91
C LYS A 55 1.64 -8.11 -5.34
N ARG A 56 2.79 -7.64 -5.83
CA ARG A 56 4.11 -8.08 -5.38
C ARG A 56 4.37 -7.70 -3.92
N LYS A 57 4.18 -6.43 -3.55
CA LYS A 57 4.36 -5.91 -2.19
C LYS A 57 3.43 -6.62 -1.21
N PHE A 58 2.15 -6.76 -1.57
CA PHE A 58 1.19 -7.50 -0.75
C PHE A 58 1.59 -8.95 -0.50
N LYS A 59 2.05 -9.66 -1.55
CA LYS A 59 2.53 -11.04 -1.41
C LYS A 59 3.74 -11.12 -0.47
N GLN A 60 4.71 -10.22 -0.61
CA GLN A 60 5.89 -10.17 0.26
C GLN A 60 5.51 -9.95 1.73
N LEU A 61 4.64 -8.97 1.99
CA LEU A 61 4.18 -8.66 3.34
C LEU A 61 3.40 -9.84 3.95
N THR A 62 2.50 -10.46 3.19
CA THR A 62 1.70 -11.60 3.68
C THR A 62 2.54 -12.87 3.88
N ASP A 63 3.47 -13.17 2.98
CA ASP A 63 4.40 -14.29 3.14
C ASP A 63 5.28 -14.11 4.39
N GLY A 64 5.78 -12.90 4.62
CA GLY A 64 6.55 -12.57 5.82
C GLY A 64 5.71 -12.63 7.09
N PHE A 65 4.50 -12.07 7.07
CA PHE A 65 3.58 -12.09 8.21
C PHE A 65 3.23 -13.52 8.65
N THR A 66 2.96 -14.42 7.71
CA THR A 66 2.61 -15.82 8.02
C THR A 66 3.73 -16.60 8.73
N LYS A 67 4.98 -16.15 8.63
CA LYS A 67 6.12 -16.75 9.34
C LYS A 67 6.23 -16.30 10.81
N ASN A 68 5.58 -15.19 11.16
CA ASN A 68 5.69 -14.53 12.47
C ASN A 68 4.46 -14.72 13.37
N ILE A 69 3.47 -15.49 12.94
CA ILE A 69 2.23 -15.75 13.69
C ILE A 69 2.05 -17.25 13.99
N ASP A 70 1.06 -17.58 14.82
CA ASP A 70 0.76 -18.97 15.15
C ASP A 70 0.47 -19.79 13.87
N PRO A 71 0.96 -21.04 13.77
CA PRO A 71 0.76 -21.87 12.58
C PRO A 71 -0.70 -22.10 12.17
N ARG A 72 -1.65 -22.02 13.11
CA ARG A 72 -3.09 -22.11 12.80
C ARG A 72 -3.59 -20.84 12.13
N ASP A 73 -3.20 -19.68 12.64
CA ASP A 73 -3.56 -18.40 12.05
C ASP A 73 -2.83 -18.16 10.73
N ALA A 74 -1.58 -18.61 10.60
CA ALA A 74 -0.83 -18.61 9.35
C ALA A 74 -1.59 -19.36 8.23
N LYS A 75 -2.18 -20.53 8.54
CA LYS A 75 -3.02 -21.26 7.58
C LYS A 75 -4.25 -20.47 7.16
N LEU A 76 -4.96 -19.86 8.12
CA LEU A 76 -6.13 -19.03 7.82
C LEU A 76 -5.77 -17.83 6.92
N VAL A 77 -4.65 -17.17 7.20
CA VAL A 77 -4.14 -16.06 6.40
C VAL A 77 -3.79 -16.55 4.99
N GLN A 78 -3.05 -17.66 4.85
CA GLN A 78 -2.69 -18.22 3.55
C GLN A 78 -3.92 -18.63 2.71
N GLU A 79 -4.92 -19.23 3.34
CA GLU A 79 -6.19 -19.56 2.67
C GLU A 79 -6.94 -18.30 2.21
N ALA A 80 -6.95 -17.25 3.05
CA ALA A 80 -7.58 -15.98 2.70
C ALA A 80 -6.86 -15.29 1.53
N VAL A 81 -5.52 -15.20 1.58
CA VAL A 81 -4.67 -14.57 0.56
C VAL A 81 -4.76 -15.30 -0.78
N LYS A 82 -4.72 -16.65 -0.79
CA LYS A 82 -4.95 -17.46 -2.00
C LYS A 82 -6.30 -17.18 -2.64
N GLY A 83 -7.30 -16.85 -1.81
CA GLY A 83 -8.65 -16.63 -2.28
C GLY A 83 -8.87 -15.25 -2.90
N SER A 84 -8.33 -14.17 -2.29
CA SER A 84 -8.21 -12.80 -2.84
C SER A 84 -7.73 -11.81 -1.76
N PHE A 85 -7.35 -10.59 -2.16
CA PHE A 85 -7.12 -9.45 -1.26
C PHE A 85 -8.33 -9.18 -0.38
N ASP A 86 -9.53 -9.18 -0.97
CA ASP A 86 -10.78 -8.94 -0.24
C ASP A 86 -11.04 -9.98 0.86
N LYS A 87 -10.70 -11.25 0.61
CA LYS A 87 -10.86 -12.31 1.61
C LYS A 87 -9.89 -12.12 2.78
N PHE A 88 -8.67 -11.68 2.49
CA PHE A 88 -7.70 -11.31 3.52
C PHE A 88 -8.20 -10.10 4.33
N ASN A 89 -8.62 -9.02 3.68
CA ASN A 89 -9.17 -7.84 4.37
C ASN A 89 -10.39 -8.22 5.25
N ARG A 90 -11.29 -9.06 4.72
CA ARG A 90 -12.44 -9.56 5.47
C ARG A 90 -12.03 -10.46 6.66
N LEU A 91 -10.94 -11.20 6.56
CA LEU A 91 -10.38 -11.95 7.69
C LEU A 91 -9.92 -10.99 8.79
N LEU A 92 -9.15 -9.96 8.44
CA LEU A 92 -8.67 -8.95 9.40
C LEU A 92 -9.84 -8.20 10.08
N GLN A 93 -10.90 -7.88 9.33
CA GLN A 93 -12.11 -7.26 9.90
C GLN A 93 -12.85 -8.17 10.90
N LYS A 94 -12.75 -9.50 10.75
CA LYS A 94 -13.38 -10.47 11.66
C LYS A 94 -12.50 -10.84 12.86
N ARG A 95 -11.18 -10.87 12.64
CA ARG A 95 -10.16 -11.25 13.62
C ARG A 95 -9.31 -10.03 13.94
N LEU A 96 -9.79 -9.21 14.87
CA LEU A 96 -9.12 -7.96 15.27
C LEU A 96 -7.73 -8.23 15.88
N ASP A 97 -7.55 -9.38 16.51
CA ASP A 97 -6.26 -9.88 16.97
C ASP A 97 -5.26 -10.06 15.81
N LEU A 98 -5.72 -10.63 14.69
CA LEU A 98 -4.90 -10.73 13.48
C LEU A 98 -4.70 -9.39 12.80
N LYS A 99 -5.69 -8.49 12.84
CA LYS A 99 -5.53 -7.12 12.34
C LYS A 99 -4.42 -6.38 13.11
N GLN A 100 -4.42 -6.48 14.43
CA GLN A 100 -3.38 -5.86 15.27
C GLN A 100 -2.01 -6.48 15.00
N ALA A 101 -1.92 -7.80 14.89
CA ALA A 101 -0.66 -8.46 14.55
C ALA A 101 -0.16 -8.07 13.14
N TRP A 102 -1.07 -7.93 12.17
CA TRP A 102 -0.75 -7.48 10.82
C TRP A 102 -0.24 -6.04 10.80
N ILE A 103 -0.91 -5.14 11.51
CA ILE A 103 -0.49 -3.74 11.65
C ILE A 103 0.85 -3.66 12.38
N ALA A 104 1.09 -4.47 13.41
CA ALA A 104 2.39 -4.51 14.08
C ALA A 104 3.52 -5.01 13.17
N TYR A 105 3.23 -5.92 12.25
CA TYR A 105 4.23 -6.48 11.33
C TYR A 105 4.49 -5.59 10.11
N ALA A 106 3.45 -5.10 9.46
CA ALA A 106 3.52 -4.37 8.19
C ALA A 106 3.27 -2.86 8.37
N GLY A 107 3.19 -2.37 9.61
CA GLY A 107 2.72 -1.02 9.94
C GLY A 107 3.44 0.10 9.21
N VAL A 108 4.78 0.08 9.23
CA VAL A 108 5.65 1.03 8.52
C VAL A 108 5.34 0.98 7.02
N GLU A 109 5.50 -0.19 6.39
CA GLU A 109 5.26 -0.38 4.95
C GLU A 109 3.86 0.00 4.46
N LEU A 110 2.85 -0.11 5.33
CA LEU A 110 1.47 0.29 5.07
C LEU A 110 1.25 1.79 5.29
N MET A 111 1.96 2.37 6.25
CA MET A 111 2.01 3.80 6.52
C MET A 111 2.67 4.52 5.35
N ASP A 112 3.86 4.08 4.90
CA ASP A 112 4.58 4.63 3.75
C ASP A 112 3.70 4.61 2.50
N ALA A 113 3.08 3.45 2.20
CA ALA A 113 2.21 3.33 1.04
C ALA A 113 1.02 4.31 1.10
N ALA A 114 0.46 4.56 2.28
CA ALA A 114 -0.62 5.51 2.47
C ALA A 114 -0.15 6.97 2.35
N VAL A 115 1.02 7.30 2.91
CA VAL A 115 1.63 8.63 2.87
C VAL A 115 2.11 8.98 1.46
N ASP A 116 2.79 8.06 0.78
CA ASP A 116 3.22 8.20 -0.62
C ASP A 116 2.03 8.49 -1.53
N TRP A 117 0.96 7.70 -1.37
CA TRP A 117 -0.23 7.88 -2.17
C TRP A 117 -0.87 9.26 -1.95
N LEU A 118 -0.93 9.72 -0.68
CA LEU A 118 -1.40 11.07 -0.33
C LEU A 118 -0.52 12.17 -0.93
N SER A 119 0.80 11.99 -0.87
CA SER A 119 1.79 12.91 -1.42
C SER A 119 1.66 13.03 -2.94
N MET A 120 1.41 11.92 -3.65
CA MET A 120 1.10 11.94 -5.10
C MET A 120 -0.17 12.75 -5.42
N GLN A 121 -1.08 12.93 -4.46
CA GLN A 121 -2.27 13.78 -4.60
C GLN A 121 -2.05 15.24 -4.16
N GLY A 122 -0.82 15.62 -3.80
CA GLY A 122 -0.46 16.94 -3.29
C GLY A 122 -0.90 17.19 -1.86
N VAL A 123 -1.10 16.14 -1.07
CA VAL A 123 -1.39 16.24 0.37
C VAL A 123 -0.08 16.06 1.14
N GLU A 124 0.60 17.18 1.40
CA GLU A 124 1.91 17.19 2.07
C GLU A 124 1.77 17.44 3.59
N GLU A 125 0.81 18.27 4.00
CA GLU A 125 0.60 18.62 5.42
C GLU A 125 -0.74 18.07 5.93
N PHE A 126 -0.69 17.10 6.84
CA PHE A 126 -1.87 16.56 7.49
C PHE A 126 -1.57 16.00 8.89
N ILE A 127 -2.60 15.91 9.72
CA ILE A 127 -2.54 15.23 11.02
C ILE A 127 -2.93 13.77 10.80
N ALA A 128 -1.95 12.87 10.84
CA ALA A 128 -2.17 11.43 10.79
C ALA A 128 -2.92 10.95 12.05
N THR A 129 -3.91 10.08 11.86
CA THR A 129 -4.68 9.45 12.94
C THR A 129 -4.91 7.97 12.64
N GLY A 130 -5.24 7.18 13.68
CA GLY A 130 -5.42 5.73 13.57
C GLY A 130 -4.32 4.96 14.29
N GLU A 131 -4.39 3.63 14.22
CA GLU A 131 -3.34 2.75 14.74
C GLU A 131 -2.06 2.87 13.92
N ILE A 132 -2.18 3.01 12.60
CA ILE A 132 -1.06 3.14 11.67
C ILE A 132 -0.32 4.48 11.84
N ALA A 133 -0.98 5.52 12.34
CA ALA A 133 -0.36 6.81 12.58
C ALA A 133 0.77 6.79 13.62
N LYS A 134 0.88 5.74 14.44
CA LYS A 134 1.98 5.60 15.39
C LYS A 134 3.33 5.42 14.69
N PHE A 135 3.35 4.72 13.56
CA PHE A 135 4.58 4.49 12.80
C PHE A 135 5.13 5.77 12.18
N ALA A 136 4.27 6.71 11.80
CA ALA A 136 4.71 8.02 11.29
C ALA A 136 5.37 8.90 12.38
N VAL A 137 5.01 8.68 13.66
CA VAL A 137 5.66 9.38 14.78
C VAL A 137 6.96 8.68 15.15
N GLU A 138 6.96 7.34 15.21
CA GLU A 138 8.16 6.54 15.49
C GLU A 138 9.26 6.76 14.44
N GLU A 139 8.91 6.92 13.16
CA GLU A 139 9.87 7.24 12.10
C GLU A 139 10.46 8.64 12.26
N ALA A 140 9.63 9.66 12.52
CA ALA A 140 10.11 11.02 12.76
C ALA A 140 11.01 11.13 14.01
N GLU A 141 10.68 10.40 15.08
CA GLU A 141 11.53 10.33 16.28
C GLU A 141 12.86 9.61 16.00
N ALA A 142 12.87 8.58 15.15
CA ALA A 142 14.08 7.88 14.75
C ALA A 142 15.00 8.74 13.87
N GLU A 143 14.44 9.53 12.95
CA GLU A 143 15.21 10.49 12.14
C GLU A 143 15.80 11.62 13.00
N GLU A 144 15.06 12.12 14.00
CA GLU A 144 15.57 13.12 14.96
C GLU A 144 16.70 12.54 15.85
N GLU A 145 16.62 11.27 16.25
CA GLU A 145 17.71 10.60 16.99
C GLU A 145 18.95 10.38 16.12
N GLU A 146 18.82 10.05 14.83
CA GLU A 146 19.96 9.94 13.90
C GLU A 146 20.65 11.29 13.63
N GLU A 147 19.91 12.41 13.58
CA GLU A 147 20.51 13.75 13.42
C GLU A 147 21.26 14.25 14.67
N ASP A 148 20.87 13.86 15.89
CA ASP A 148 21.53 14.30 17.14
C ASP A 148 22.85 13.53 17.40
N ASP A 149 23.01 12.31 16.87
CA ASP A 149 24.25 11.53 16.96
C ASP A 149 25.36 12.01 15.98
N GLU A 150 25.05 12.87 15.00
CA GLU A 150 26.05 13.49 14.10
C GLU A 150 26.65 14.82 14.65
N LEU A 151 26.21 15.30 15.82
CA LEU A 151 26.61 16.61 16.38
C LEU A 151 27.57 16.54 17.59
N ASP A 152 28.30 15.43 17.79
CA ASP A 152 29.38 15.33 18.80
C ASP A 152 30.76 14.97 18.20
N VAL A 153 31.18 15.70 17.17
CA VAL A 153 32.58 15.76 16.76
C VAL A 153 33.05 17.21 16.76
N ASP A 154 33.45 17.71 17.92
CA ASP A 154 34.22 18.95 18.02
C ASP A 154 35.61 18.68 18.62
N ASP A 155 36.62 19.03 17.81
CA ASP A 155 37.97 19.48 18.17
C ASP A 155 39.03 18.44 18.59
N ASP A 156 39.97 18.13 17.66
CA ASP A 156 41.43 18.37 17.78
C ASP A 156 42.24 17.43 16.82
N GLU A 157 42.65 17.92 15.64
CA GLU A 157 44.01 17.72 15.10
C GLU A 157 44.23 18.58 13.82
N GLU A 158 45.14 19.55 13.91
CA GLU A 158 45.78 20.23 12.78
C GLU A 158 46.81 19.31 12.07
N GLU A 159 47.10 19.60 10.79
CA GLU A 159 48.22 19.11 9.93
C GLU A 159 48.05 17.70 9.31
N GLU A 160 48.22 17.40 8.02
CA GLU A 160 48.65 18.03 6.77
C GLU A 160 47.93 17.32 5.58
N PRO A 161 47.87 17.89 4.36
CA PRO A 161 47.36 17.18 3.19
C PRO A 161 48.45 16.28 2.60
N GLU A 162 48.24 14.97 2.54
CA GLU A 162 49.04 14.08 1.69
C GLU A 162 48.27 13.65 0.44
N GLU A 163 49.05 13.59 -0.63
CA GLU A 163 48.72 13.59 -2.04
C GLU A 163 48.05 12.30 -2.55
N GLU A 164 47.30 12.49 -3.63
CA GLU A 164 47.06 11.61 -4.78
C GLU A 164 47.60 10.17 -4.72
N GLU A 165 46.70 9.19 -4.89
CA GLU A 165 46.98 8.07 -5.80
C GLU A 165 45.68 7.68 -6.53
N GLU A 166 45.66 7.98 -7.83
CA GLU A 166 44.75 7.44 -8.83
C GLU A 166 44.94 5.92 -8.91
N GLU A 167 43.88 5.12 -8.98
CA GLU A 167 43.92 3.90 -9.81
C GLU A 167 42.51 3.35 -10.14
N GLU A 168 42.23 3.39 -11.44
CA GLU A 168 41.48 2.42 -12.26
C GLU A 168 40.02 2.08 -11.88
N VAL A 169 39.10 2.79 -12.55
CA VAL A 169 37.76 2.28 -12.84
C VAL A 169 37.87 1.41 -14.10
N GLU A 170 37.85 0.09 -13.93
CA GLU A 170 37.58 -0.83 -15.04
C GLU A 170 36.09 -0.75 -15.42
N GLU A 171 35.88 -0.46 -16.69
CA GLU A 171 34.61 -0.49 -17.41
C GLU A 171 34.12 -1.93 -17.58
N GLU A 172 32.94 -2.28 -17.08
CA GLU A 172 32.11 -3.38 -17.60
C GLU A 172 30.65 -3.10 -17.19
N GLU A 173 29.61 -3.21 -18.00
CA GLU A 173 29.39 -3.44 -19.43
C GLU A 173 27.99 -2.84 -19.70
N GLU A 174 27.83 -2.26 -20.88
CA GLU A 174 26.57 -1.77 -21.44
C GLU A 174 25.60 -2.92 -21.79
N GLU A 175 24.32 -2.62 -21.57
CA GLU A 175 23.15 -2.87 -22.43
C GLU A 175 22.73 -4.32 -22.79
N GLU A 176 21.53 -4.69 -22.34
CA GLU A 176 20.30 -4.81 -23.15
C GLU A 176 20.29 -6.06 -24.02
N ASP A 177 19.35 -6.98 -23.79
CA ASP A 177 18.37 -7.24 -24.84
C ASP A 177 17.12 -7.93 -24.28
N GLU A 178 16.01 -7.43 -24.79
CA GLU A 178 14.63 -7.84 -24.54
C GLU A 178 14.30 -9.12 -25.34
N GLU A 179 13.01 -9.46 -25.36
CA GLU A 179 12.34 -10.49 -26.18
C GLU A 179 12.11 -11.84 -25.49
N GLU A 180 10.99 -11.94 -24.78
CA GLU A 180 10.16 -13.14 -24.86
C GLU A 180 8.81 -12.67 -25.40
N GLU A 181 8.59 -13.06 -26.66
CA GLU A 181 7.45 -12.77 -27.51
C GLU A 181 6.13 -13.28 -26.91
N ASP A 182 5.09 -12.46 -27.09
CA ASP A 182 3.69 -12.84 -27.04
C ASP A 182 3.40 -13.92 -28.09
N GLU A 183 2.83 -15.06 -27.67
CA GLU A 183 1.89 -15.79 -28.51
C GLU A 183 0.62 -16.09 -27.70
N ASP A 184 -0.40 -15.32 -28.06
CA ASP A 184 -1.79 -15.38 -27.64
C ASP A 184 -2.52 -16.68 -28.08
N GLU A 185 -3.77 -16.76 -27.60
CA GLU A 185 -4.92 -17.44 -28.22
C GLU A 185 -5.26 -18.88 -27.74
N ASP A 186 -5.74 -18.93 -26.50
CA ASP A 186 -6.96 -19.69 -26.16
C ASP A 186 -8.18 -18.98 -26.80
N GLU A 187 -9.06 -19.72 -27.49
CA GLU A 187 -10.54 -19.58 -27.45
C GLU A 187 -11.22 -20.47 -28.51
N ASP A 188 -11.96 -21.48 -28.08
CA ASP A 188 -13.27 -21.87 -28.67
C ASP A 188 -13.85 -23.05 -27.88
N ASP A 189 -14.69 -22.77 -26.88
CA ASP A 189 -15.65 -23.74 -26.33
C ASP A 189 -16.97 -23.01 -26.05
N GLU A 190 -17.73 -22.78 -27.13
CA GLU A 190 -19.10 -22.31 -27.07
C GLU A 190 -20.02 -23.44 -26.58
N GLU A 191 -20.21 -23.54 -25.27
CA GLU A 191 -21.35 -24.25 -24.69
C GLU A 191 -22.58 -23.31 -24.71
N GLU A 192 -23.35 -23.39 -25.80
CA GLU A 192 -24.71 -22.85 -25.86
C GLU A 192 -25.63 -23.65 -24.94
N GLU A 193 -25.92 -23.12 -23.74
CA GLU A 193 -27.02 -23.63 -22.93
C GLU A 193 -28.37 -23.08 -23.45
N ASP A 194 -28.99 -23.91 -24.29
CA ASP A 194 -30.42 -23.94 -24.59
C ASP A 194 -31.23 -24.04 -23.28
N SER A 195 -31.93 -22.97 -22.91
CA SER A 195 -32.97 -23.02 -21.89
C SER A 195 -34.28 -22.51 -22.47
N VAL A 196 -34.94 -23.42 -23.17
CA VAL A 196 -36.39 -23.40 -23.40
C VAL A 196 -37.08 -23.74 -22.08
N GLU A 197 -37.70 -22.75 -21.45
CA GLU A 197 -38.78 -22.99 -20.48
C GLU A 197 -39.92 -21.98 -20.73
N GLU A 198 -40.72 -22.23 -21.78
CA GLU A 198 -42.09 -21.72 -21.81
C GLU A 198 -42.96 -22.68 -20.99
N GLY A 199 -43.10 -22.35 -19.70
CA GLY A 199 -44.09 -22.95 -18.81
C GLY A 199 -45.45 -22.29 -19.03
N GLU A 200 -46.31 -23.00 -19.75
CA GLU A 200 -47.75 -22.82 -19.82
C GLU A 200 -48.43 -22.91 -18.43
N ASP A 201 -49.59 -22.24 -18.37
CA ASP A 201 -50.75 -22.46 -17.48
C ASP A 201 -50.65 -22.11 -15.98
N ASP A 202 -51.51 -21.20 -15.51
CA ASP A 202 -52.80 -21.61 -14.92
C ASP A 202 -53.72 -20.39 -14.62
N GLU A 203 -54.96 -20.51 -15.09
CA GLU A 203 -56.27 -19.90 -14.69
C GLU A 203 -56.40 -18.44 -14.22
#